data_AF-A0A6B2DJ55-F1
#
_entry.id   AF-A0A6B2DJ55-F1
#
_cell.length_a   1.000
_cell.length_b   1.000
_cell.length_c   1.000
_cell.angle_alpha   90.00
_cell.angle_beta   90.00
_cell.angle_gamma   90.00
#
_symmetry.space_group_name_H-M   'P 1'
#
loop_
_entity.id
_entity.type
_entity.pdbx_description
1 polymer ?
#
loop_
_entity_poly.entity_id
_entity_poly.type
_entity_poly.pdbx_seq_one_letter_code
_entity_poly.pdbx_strand_id
1 'polypeptide(L)'
;DAPAVTGDVAGLGSAGHPLLGAVVALADGDGYLFTGRLSARSHRWLADHVVRGSVVLPGTALLELAARAAQETGTRVVEDLVMEAPLV
;
A
#
# COMPACT_ATOMS: atom_id res chain seq x y z
N ASP A 1 11.77 -12.50 16.03
CA ASP A 1 10.68 -11.68 15.45
C ASP A 1 9.80 -12.53 14.57
N ALA A 2 8.50 -12.57 14.88
CA ALA A 2 7.51 -13.17 14.00
C ALA A 2 7.11 -12.14 12.92
N PRO A 3 6.91 -12.54 11.66
CA PRO A 3 6.43 -11.62 10.63
C PRO A 3 5.07 -11.08 11.06
N ALA A 4 4.90 -9.76 11.00
CA ALA A 4 3.58 -9.15 11.19
C ALA A 4 2.67 -9.67 10.06
N VAL A 5 1.65 -10.45 10.41
CA VAL A 5 0.60 -10.84 9.46
C VAL A 5 -0.13 -9.55 9.07
N THR A 6 0.17 -9.03 7.89
CA THR A 6 -0.69 -8.07 7.19
C THR A 6 -2.05 -8.71 7.06
N GLY A 7 -3.08 -8.06 7.61
CA GLY A 7 -4.42 -8.63 7.74
C GLY A 7 -4.89 -9.25 6.43
N ASP A 8 -4.88 -10.58 6.39
CA ASP A 8 -5.33 -11.35 5.24
C ASP A 8 -6.85 -11.23 5.21
N VAL A 9 -7.39 -10.67 4.14
CA VAL A 9 -8.84 -10.55 3.99
C VAL A 9 -9.32 -11.94 3.54
N ALA A 10 -9.87 -12.71 4.48
CA ALA A 10 -10.20 -14.11 4.24
C ALA A 10 -11.04 -14.29 2.95
N GLY A 11 -10.56 -15.15 2.05
CA GLY A 11 -11.20 -15.42 0.76
C GLY A 11 -10.69 -14.56 -0.41
N LEU A 12 -9.77 -13.62 -0.18
CA LEU A 12 -9.09 -12.86 -1.23
C LEU A 12 -7.67 -13.39 -1.48
N GLY A 13 -7.12 -13.09 -2.65
CA GLY A 13 -5.74 -13.42 -2.99
C GLY A 13 -4.77 -12.57 -2.16
N SER A 14 -3.67 -13.18 -1.68
CA SER A 14 -2.64 -12.45 -0.94
C SER A 14 -1.93 -11.45 -1.85
N ALA A 15 -1.79 -10.22 -1.37
CA ALA A 15 -0.98 -9.23 -2.05
C ALA A 15 0.51 -9.39 -1.75
N GLY A 16 0.99 -10.36 -0.94
CA GLY A 16 2.42 -10.65 -0.76
C GLY A 16 3.32 -9.42 -0.53
N HIS A 17 2.83 -8.39 0.16
CA HIS A 17 3.47 -7.08 0.24
C HIS A 17 3.34 -6.52 1.67
N PRO A 18 4.38 -5.91 2.26
CA PRO A 18 4.33 -5.52 3.68
C PRO A 18 3.23 -4.51 4.04
N LEU A 19 2.76 -3.70 3.08
CA LEU A 19 1.71 -2.71 3.30
C LEU A 19 0.34 -3.11 2.74
N LEU A 20 0.28 -4.19 1.95
CA LEU A 20 -0.94 -4.65 1.28
C LEU A 20 -1.21 -6.10 1.66
N GLY A 21 -2.39 -6.36 2.22
CA GLY A 21 -2.81 -7.69 2.65
C GLY A 21 -3.39 -8.51 1.51
N ALA A 22 -4.28 -7.92 0.70
CA ALA A 22 -4.99 -8.64 -0.36
C ALA A 22 -5.09 -7.86 -1.67
N VAL A 23 -5.25 -8.62 -2.76
CA VAL A 23 -5.48 -8.14 -4.12
C VAL A 23 -6.62 -8.93 -4.76
N VAL A 24 -7.46 -8.25 -5.53
CA VAL A 24 -8.54 -8.87 -6.31
C VAL A 24 -8.71 -8.16 -7.65
N ALA A 25 -8.85 -8.92 -8.73
CA ALA A 25 -9.24 -8.38 -10.03
C ALA A 25 -10.71 -7.97 -9.99
N LEU A 26 -11.03 -6.79 -10.53
CA LEU A 26 -12.41 -6.30 -10.59
C LEU A 26 -13.21 -7.06 -11.66
N ALA A 27 -14.50 -7.23 -11.42
CA ALA A 27 -15.36 -8.07 -12.25
C ALA A 27 -15.64 -7.48 -13.64
N ASP A 28 -15.53 -6.15 -13.80
CA ASP A 28 -15.60 -5.46 -15.08
C ASP A 28 -14.33 -5.66 -15.93
N GLY A 29 -13.26 -6.19 -15.34
CA GLY A 29 -11.99 -6.47 -16.02
C GLY A 29 -11.07 -5.25 -16.13
N ASP A 30 -11.50 -4.08 -15.65
CA ASP A 30 -10.79 -2.81 -15.88
C ASP A 30 -9.76 -2.47 -14.80
N GLY A 31 -9.53 -3.36 -13.83
CA GLY A 31 -8.46 -3.13 -12.86
C GLY A 31 -8.38 -4.11 -11.71
N TYR A 32 -7.60 -3.69 -10.72
CA TYR A 32 -7.34 -4.44 -9.50
C TYR A 32 -7.63 -3.56 -8.29
N LEU A 33 -8.24 -4.16 -7.27
CA LEU A 33 -8.36 -3.57 -5.94
C LEU A 33 -7.33 -4.20 -5.01
N PHE A 34 -6.53 -3.35 -4.39
CA PHE A 34 -5.64 -3.72 -3.31
C PHE A 34 -6.18 -3.22 -1.98
N THR A 35 -5.98 -4.00 -0.94
CA THR A 35 -6.39 -3.64 0.42
C THR A 35 -5.23 -3.81 1.38
N GLY A 36 -5.15 -2.95 2.39
CA GLY A 36 -4.07 -2.94 3.36
C GLY A 36 -4.47 -2.17 4.61
N ARG A 37 -3.65 -2.30 5.65
CA ARG A 37 -3.86 -1.60 6.93
C ARG A 37 -2.55 -0.97 7.38
N LEU A 38 -2.52 0.35 7.41
CA LEU A 38 -1.38 1.13 7.88
C LEU A 38 -1.56 1.43 9.37
N SER A 39 -0.57 1.09 10.18
CA SER A 39 -0.58 1.39 11.61
C SER A 39 0.84 1.44 12.15
N ALA A 40 1.16 2.48 12.91
CA ALA A 40 2.45 2.57 13.61
C ALA A 40 2.67 1.44 14.64
N ARG A 41 1.63 0.64 14.97
CA ARG A 41 1.80 -0.57 15.80
C ARG A 41 2.38 -1.74 15.00
N SER A 42 1.95 -1.92 13.76
CA SER A 42 2.40 -3.00 12.87
C SER A 42 3.61 -2.58 12.03
N HIS A 43 3.70 -1.30 11.65
CA HIS A 43 4.74 -0.72 10.81
C HIS A 43 5.40 0.42 11.58
N ARG A 44 6.33 0.07 12.47
CA ARG A 44 6.93 1.02 13.43
C ARG A 44 7.55 2.24 12.75
N TRP A 45 8.15 2.04 11.58
CA TRP A 45 8.77 3.11 10.78
C TRP A 45 7.79 4.23 10.39
N LEU A 46 6.48 3.96 10.33
CA LEU A 46 5.49 5.01 10.04
C LEU A 46 5.55 6.15 11.06
N ALA A 47 5.85 5.85 12.32
CA ALA A 47 5.94 6.85 13.37
C ALA A 47 7.12 7.82 13.19
N ASP A 48 8.09 7.48 12.34
CA ASP A 48 9.33 8.24 12.16
C ASP A 48 9.19 9.33 11.08
N HIS A 49 8.14 9.28 10.25
CA HIS A 49 7.88 10.32 9.24
C HIS A 49 6.89 11.36 9.76
N VAL A 50 7.42 12.43 10.34
CA VAL A 50 6.63 13.49 10.97
C VAL A 50 6.80 14.81 10.21
N VAL A 51 5.69 15.40 9.78
CA VAL A 51 5.66 16.71 9.13
C VAL A 51 4.81 17.66 9.97
N ARG A 52 5.41 18.74 10.47
CA ARG A 52 4.74 19.75 11.31
C ARG A 52 4.01 19.15 12.53
N GLY A 53 4.56 18.09 13.12
CA GLY A 53 4.02 17.44 14.32
C GLY A 53 2.99 16.33 14.07
N SER A 54 2.58 16.10 12.82
CA SER A 54 1.70 15.00 12.44
C SER A 54 2.50 13.86 11.82
N VAL A 55 2.16 12.61 12.17
CA VAL A 55 2.61 11.43 11.42
C VAL A 55 1.96 11.49 10.03
N VAL A 56 2.78 11.42 8.99
CA VAL A 56 2.30 11.45 7.59
C VAL A 56 2.88 10.24 6.88
N LEU A 57 2.09 9.59 6.01
CA LEU A 57 2.64 8.57 5.13
C LEU A 57 3.64 9.23 4.15
N PRO A 58 4.90 8.76 4.04
CA PRO A 58 5.83 9.31 3.07
C PRO A 58 5.32 9.13 1.63
N GLY A 59 5.57 10.11 0.76
CA GLY A 59 5.24 9.98 -0.67
C GLY A 59 5.88 8.77 -1.34
N THR A 60 7.07 8.36 -0.91
CA THR A 60 7.74 7.14 -1.41
C THR A 60 7.00 5.86 -1.04
N ALA A 61 6.25 5.84 0.06
CA ALA A 61 5.40 4.70 0.40
C ALA A 61 4.19 4.62 -0.55
N LEU A 62 3.58 5.76 -0.92
CA LEU A 62 2.54 5.78 -1.95
C LEU A 62 3.08 5.36 -3.32
N LEU A 63 4.29 5.78 -3.67
CA LEU A 63 4.97 5.32 -4.88
C LEU A 63 5.21 3.80 -4.87
N GLU A 64 5.61 3.22 -3.74
CA GLU A 64 5.75 1.75 -3.58
C GLU A 64 4.40 1.04 -3.78
N LEU A 65 3.30 1.57 -3.23
CA LEU A 65 1.97 1.01 -3.45
C LEU A 65 1.58 1.03 -4.94
N ALA A 66 1.87 2.14 -5.64
CA ALA A 66 1.66 2.24 -7.08
C ALA A 66 2.56 1.27 -7.88
N ALA A 67 3.83 1.13 -7.50
CA ALA A 67 4.76 0.19 -8.12
C ALA A 67 4.31 -1.25 -7.93
N ARG A 68 3.77 -1.60 -6.76
CA ARG A 68 3.17 -2.92 -6.55
C ARG A 68 1.93 -3.14 -7.42
N ALA A 69 1.05 -2.15 -7.52
CA ALA A 69 -0.10 -2.24 -8.42
C ALA A 69 0.31 -2.42 -9.89
N ALA A 70 1.40 -1.77 -10.30
CA ALA A 70 1.96 -1.89 -11.63
C ALA A 70 2.41 -3.33 -11.98
N GLN A 71 2.82 -4.12 -10.99
CA GLN A 71 3.21 -5.53 -11.21
C GLN A 71 2.05 -6.40 -11.69
N GLU A 72 0.82 -6.18 -11.20
CA GLU A 72 -0.35 -6.96 -11.64
C GLU A 72 -0.81 -6.59 -13.06
N THR A 73 -0.43 -5.41 -13.55
CA THR A 73 -0.77 -4.93 -14.90
C THR A 73 0.37 -5.08 -15.92
N GLY A 74 1.55 -5.53 -15.47
CA GLY A 74 2.76 -5.55 -16.30
C GLY A 74 3.31 -4.15 -16.65
N THR A 75 2.83 -3.10 -15.97
CA THR A 75 3.29 -1.73 -16.16
C THR A 75 4.65 -1.56 -15.48
N ARG A 76 5.62 -0.94 -16.18
CA ARG A 76 7.00 -0.84 -15.66
C ARG A 76 7.35 0.50 -15.03
N VAL A 77 6.58 1.54 -15.30
CA VAL A 77 6.93 2.93 -14.97
C VAL A 77 5.70 3.65 -14.46
N VAL A 78 5.88 4.41 -13.38
CA VAL A 78 4.95 5.47 -12.98
C VAL A 78 5.45 6.74 -13.66
N GLU A 79 4.72 7.21 -14.67
CA GLU A 79 5.11 8.41 -15.44
C GLU A 79 4.98 9.68 -14.59
N ASP A 80 3.90 9.78 -13.82
CA ASP A 80 3.62 10.89 -12.91
C ASP A 80 2.89 10.38 -11.66
N LEU A 81 3.12 11.06 -10.54
CA LEU A 81 2.45 10.78 -9.27
C LEU A 81 2.21 12.10 -8.53
N VAL A 82 0.96 12.57 -8.56
CA VAL A 82 0.53 13.76 -7.85
C VAL A 82 -0.03 13.37 -6.48
N MET A 83 0.50 14.00 -5.43
CA MET A 83 0.05 13.84 -4.06
C MET A 83 -1.03 14.87 -3.74
N GLU A 84 -2.30 14.50 -3.90
CA GLU A 84 -3.44 15.41 -3.75
C GLU A 84 -3.62 15.93 -2.30
N ALA A 85 -3.43 15.04 -1.34
CA ALA A 85 -3.54 15.35 0.08
C ALA A 85 -2.59 14.48 0.91
N PRO A 86 -2.13 14.95 2.08
CA PRO A 86 -1.39 14.11 3.01
C PRO A 86 -2.29 13.02 3.59
N LEU A 87 -1.76 11.80 3.71
CA LEU A 87 -2.38 10.74 4.51
C LEU A 87 -1.81 10.77 5.92
N VAL A 88 -2.66 11.08 6.91
CA VAL A 88 -2.30 11.29 8.33
C VAL A 88 -2.97 10.29 9.26
#